data_AF-A0A7Z9FDK1-F1
#
_entry.id   AF-A0A7Z9FDK1-F1
#
_cell.length_a   1.000
_cell.length_b   1.000
_cell.length_c   1.000
_cell.angle_alpha   90.00
_cell.angle_beta   90.00
_cell.angle_gamma   90.00
#
_symmetry.space_group_name_H-M   'P 1'
#
loop_
_entity.id
_entity.type
_entity.pdbx_description
1 polymer ?
#
loop_
_entity_poly.entity_id
_entity_poly.type
_entity_poly.pdbx_seq_one_letter_code
_entity_poly.pdbx_strand_id
1 'polypeptide(L)'
;KNVNKPARGHFAKANVAPKRQLVEFRVNDDALIEVGAELSVAHFVEGQFVDVTAVSIGKGFAGAMKRHNFSGLRASHGVSVSHRSLGSTGNSQDPGKVFKGKKMAGHMGARQVTEQNLYVVRTDAVRSLILVMGAVPGPKGEYVKVSDAEKRALPSSAPYPAGLKDSESSSGHVDGGSKESGPPDIPADDAAAGPS
;
A
#
# COMPACT_ATOMS: atom_id res chain seq x y z
N LYS A 1 -22.74 -13.68 -10.95
CA LYS A 1 -22.75 -15.00 -10.27
C LYS A 1 -22.12 -14.95 -8.88
N ASN A 2 -20.96 -14.31 -8.71
CA ASN A 2 -20.17 -14.36 -7.46
C ASN A 2 -20.59 -13.33 -6.39
N VAL A 3 -21.53 -12.44 -6.70
CA VAL A 3 -22.03 -11.40 -5.77
C VAL A 3 -23.40 -11.81 -5.25
N ASN A 4 -23.59 -11.73 -3.94
CA ASN A 4 -24.86 -12.06 -3.29
C ASN A 4 -26.00 -11.12 -3.76
N LYS A 5 -27.25 -11.53 -3.55
CA LYS A 5 -28.43 -10.76 -3.97
C LYS A 5 -28.52 -9.37 -3.32
N PRO A 6 -28.32 -9.18 -1.99
CA PRO A 6 -28.45 -7.87 -1.37
C PRO A 6 -27.39 -6.88 -1.85
N ALA A 7 -26.12 -7.28 -1.96
CA ALA A 7 -25.07 -6.41 -2.48
C ALA A 7 -25.33 -6.02 -3.95
N ARG A 8 -25.87 -6.93 -4.76
CA ARG A 8 -26.28 -6.60 -6.14
C ARG A 8 -27.36 -5.52 -6.19
N GLY A 9 -28.34 -5.58 -5.29
CA GLY A 9 -29.35 -4.53 -5.16
C GLY A 9 -28.76 -3.19 -4.74
N HIS A 10 -27.79 -3.21 -3.83
CA HIS A 10 -27.05 -2.00 -3.41
C HIS A 10 -26.30 -1.36 -4.58
N PHE A 11 -25.54 -2.15 -5.35
CA PHE A 11 -24.81 -1.67 -6.53
C PHE A 11 -25.75 -1.14 -7.62
N ALA A 12 -26.89 -1.80 -7.86
CA ALA A 12 -27.87 -1.37 -8.85
C ALA A 12 -28.52 -0.03 -8.50
N LYS A 13 -28.82 0.21 -7.20
CA LYS A 13 -29.35 1.51 -6.75
C LYS A 13 -28.36 2.65 -6.96
N ALA A 14 -27.07 2.38 -6.77
CA ALA A 14 -26.00 3.35 -7.00
C ALA A 14 -25.59 3.47 -8.49
N ASN A 15 -26.14 2.64 -9.37
CA ASN A 15 -25.76 2.53 -10.78
C ASN A 15 -24.25 2.25 -11.02
N VAL A 16 -23.63 1.47 -10.12
CA VAL A 16 -22.19 1.12 -10.20
C VAL A 16 -22.00 -0.37 -10.49
N ALA A 17 -20.98 -0.72 -11.27
CA ALA A 17 -20.59 -2.11 -11.49
C ALA A 17 -20.15 -2.79 -10.17
N PRO A 18 -20.51 -4.06 -9.93
CA PRO A 18 -20.11 -4.77 -8.71
C PRO A 18 -18.58 -4.83 -8.55
N LYS A 19 -18.08 -4.44 -7.37
CA LYS A 19 -16.65 -4.42 -7.04
C LYS A 19 -16.27 -5.59 -6.12
N ARG A 20 -14.98 -5.96 -6.12
CA ARG A 20 -14.44 -7.06 -5.29
C ARG A 20 -14.47 -6.75 -3.79
N GLN A 21 -14.17 -5.51 -3.43
CA GLN A 21 -14.05 -5.04 -2.04
C GLN A 21 -14.82 -3.73 -1.87
N LEU A 22 -15.50 -3.59 -0.73
CA LEU A 22 -16.11 -2.35 -0.27
C LEU A 22 -15.34 -1.89 0.98
N VAL A 23 -14.98 -0.61 1.03
CA VAL A 23 -14.23 0.00 2.13
C VAL A 23 -14.74 1.42 2.32
N GLU A 24 -14.73 1.87 3.56
CA GLU A 24 -15.14 3.20 3.96
C GLU A 24 -13.91 4.05 4.34
N PHE A 25 -14.00 5.35 4.03
CA PHE A 25 -13.06 6.37 4.44
C PHE A 25 -13.82 7.41 5.27
N ARG A 26 -13.17 7.91 6.32
CA ARG A 26 -13.71 9.04 7.08
C ARG A 26 -13.26 10.30 6.38
N VAL A 27 -14.22 11.13 6.01
CA VAL A 27 -14.00 12.40 5.31
C VAL A 27 -14.78 13.50 6.04
N ASN A 28 -14.38 14.75 5.83
CA ASN A 28 -15.13 15.90 6.29
C ASN A 28 -16.32 16.18 5.36
N ASP A 29 -17.29 16.96 5.82
CA ASP A 29 -18.53 17.25 5.08
C ASP A 29 -18.27 18.01 3.75
N ASP A 30 -17.16 18.74 3.67
CA ASP A 30 -16.72 19.48 2.48
C ASP A 30 -15.94 18.63 1.47
N ALA A 31 -15.58 17.40 1.84
CA ALA A 31 -14.89 16.42 0.99
C ALA A 31 -15.81 15.31 0.45
N LEU A 32 -17.13 15.54 0.46
CA LEU A 32 -18.11 14.59 -0.07
C LEU A 32 -18.08 14.56 -1.60
N ILE A 33 -18.13 13.34 -2.15
CA ILE A 33 -18.10 13.09 -3.59
C ILE A 33 -19.43 12.49 -4.02
N GLU A 34 -19.87 12.82 -5.23
CA GLU A 34 -21.08 12.26 -5.82
C GLU A 34 -20.99 10.74 -6.02
N VAL A 35 -22.12 10.06 -5.84
CA VAL A 35 -22.20 8.61 -5.99
C VAL A 35 -21.96 8.22 -7.44
N GLY A 36 -20.97 7.34 -7.67
CA GLY A 36 -20.62 6.83 -9.00
C GLY A 36 -19.36 7.47 -9.60
N ALA A 37 -18.81 8.51 -8.98
CA ALA A 37 -17.56 9.12 -9.42
C ALA A 37 -16.37 8.13 -9.38
N GLU A 38 -15.55 8.12 -10.43
CA GLU A 38 -14.33 7.31 -10.50
C GLU A 38 -13.11 8.10 -10.03
N LEU A 39 -12.41 7.57 -9.01
CA LEU A 39 -11.14 8.12 -8.54
C LEU A 39 -9.99 7.71 -9.47
N SER A 40 -9.17 8.68 -9.83
CA SER A 40 -7.91 8.48 -10.56
C SER A 40 -6.73 8.39 -9.59
N VAL A 41 -5.64 7.80 -10.07
CA VAL A 41 -4.34 7.82 -9.38
C VAL A 41 -3.79 9.24 -9.21
N ALA A 42 -4.22 10.17 -10.06
CA ALA A 42 -3.89 11.60 -9.97
C ALA A 42 -4.38 12.28 -8.68
N HIS A 43 -5.22 11.61 -7.88
CA HIS A 43 -5.56 12.08 -6.53
C HIS A 43 -4.32 12.23 -5.62
N PHE A 44 -3.28 11.44 -5.89
CA PHE A 44 -2.05 11.43 -5.16
C PHE A 44 -0.96 12.18 -5.94
N VAL A 45 -0.23 13.06 -5.26
CA VAL A 45 0.83 13.88 -5.86
C VAL A 45 2.21 13.35 -5.49
N GLU A 46 3.16 13.47 -6.42
CA GLU A 46 4.56 13.14 -6.17
C GLU A 46 5.13 13.98 -5.01
N GLY A 47 5.87 13.36 -4.11
CA GLY A 47 6.41 14.03 -2.93
C GLY A 47 5.53 14.00 -1.68
N GLN A 48 4.28 13.57 -1.80
CA GLN A 48 3.40 13.45 -0.65
C GLN A 48 3.71 12.21 0.20
N PHE A 49 3.21 12.21 1.44
CA PHE A 49 3.26 11.06 2.33
C PHE A 49 1.88 10.42 2.48
N VAL A 50 1.83 9.10 2.47
CA VAL A 50 0.61 8.30 2.57
C VAL A 50 0.73 7.22 3.65
N ASP A 51 -0.42 6.85 4.21
CA ASP A 51 -0.56 5.72 5.11
C ASP A 51 -1.20 4.54 4.35
N VAL A 52 -0.61 3.36 4.50
CA VAL A 52 -0.98 2.17 3.72
C VAL A 52 -1.41 1.06 4.66
N THR A 53 -2.69 0.71 4.58
CA THR A 53 -3.31 -0.32 5.42
C THR A 53 -3.63 -1.57 4.61
N ALA A 54 -3.16 -2.73 5.08
CA ALA A 54 -3.47 -4.01 4.45
C ALA A 54 -3.44 -5.16 5.45
N VAL A 55 -3.79 -6.35 4.97
CA VAL A 55 -3.68 -7.58 5.76
C VAL A 55 -2.26 -8.12 5.65
N SER A 56 -1.57 -8.20 6.79
CA SER A 56 -0.21 -8.74 6.87
C SER A 56 -0.14 -10.22 6.49
N ILE A 57 1.02 -10.66 5.97
CA ILE A 57 1.26 -12.06 5.58
C ILE A 57 1.04 -12.99 6.78
N GLY A 58 0.14 -13.97 6.60
CA GLY A 58 -0.11 -15.04 7.58
C GLY A 58 1.09 -15.97 7.71
N LYS A 59 1.51 -16.25 8.95
CA LYS A 59 2.61 -17.18 9.27
C LYS A 59 2.13 -18.42 10.05
N GLY A 60 0.81 -18.60 10.17
CA GLY A 60 0.18 -19.71 10.90
C GLY A 60 0.43 -19.65 12.40
N PHE A 61 0.49 -20.82 13.05
CA PHE A 61 0.83 -20.93 14.47
C PHE A 61 2.35 -20.76 14.66
N ALA A 62 2.75 -19.63 15.26
CA ALA A 62 4.15 -19.31 15.52
C ALA A 62 4.52 -19.55 16.99
N GLY A 63 5.67 -20.17 17.21
CA GLY A 63 6.29 -20.32 18.54
C GLY A 63 6.73 -18.98 19.15
N ALA A 64 6.99 -18.98 20.46
CA ALA A 64 7.30 -17.75 21.22
C ALA A 64 8.51 -16.97 20.67
N MET A 65 9.57 -17.67 20.25
CA MET A 65 10.75 -17.04 19.65
C MET A 65 10.42 -16.27 18.36
N LYS A 66 9.69 -16.88 17.42
CA LYS A 66 9.35 -16.23 16.13
C LYS A 66 8.31 -15.13 16.30
N ARG A 67 7.36 -15.31 17.22
CA ARG A 67 6.24 -14.38 17.41
C ARG A 67 6.63 -13.13 18.19
N HIS A 68 7.49 -13.28 19.20
CA HIS A 68 7.82 -12.22 20.17
C HIS A 68 9.32 -11.91 20.26
N ASN A 69 10.16 -12.50 19.39
CA ASN A 69 11.61 -12.36 19.41
C ASN A 69 12.26 -12.75 20.76
N PHE A 70 11.70 -13.75 21.45
CA PHE A 70 12.28 -14.27 22.69
C PHE A 70 13.59 -15.01 22.42
N SER A 71 14.55 -14.87 23.34
CA SER A 71 15.77 -15.68 23.35
C SER A 71 15.45 -17.14 23.69
N GLY A 72 16.20 -18.08 23.12
CA GLY A 72 16.15 -19.48 23.50
C GLY A 72 17.03 -19.77 24.72
N LEU A 73 16.94 -21.00 25.24
CA LEU A 73 17.91 -21.51 26.20
C LEU A 73 19.20 -21.93 25.49
N ARG A 74 20.26 -22.20 26.26
CA ARG A 74 21.53 -22.70 25.71
C ARG A 74 21.31 -23.97 24.89
N ALA A 75 22.06 -24.09 23.80
CA ALA A 75 22.06 -25.30 22.97
C ALA A 75 22.90 -26.43 23.62
N SER A 76 23.90 -26.07 24.42
CA SER A 76 24.81 -26.98 25.13
C SER A 76 24.69 -26.85 26.65
N HIS A 77 25.54 -27.57 27.39
CA HIS A 77 25.60 -27.58 28.87
C HIS A 77 24.32 -28.06 29.56
N GLY A 78 23.82 -29.24 29.15
CA GLY A 78 22.83 -29.99 29.90
C GLY A 78 21.37 -29.56 29.75
N VAL A 79 21.06 -28.60 28.85
CA VAL A 79 19.66 -28.26 28.51
C VAL A 79 19.04 -29.41 27.73
N SER A 80 18.00 -30.05 28.27
CA SER A 80 17.24 -31.10 27.60
C SER A 80 15.91 -30.57 27.06
N VAL A 81 15.68 -30.74 25.74
CA VAL A 81 14.39 -30.53 25.01
C VAL A 81 13.81 -29.10 25.02
N SER A 82 14.36 -28.19 25.83
CA SER A 82 13.77 -26.88 26.13
C SER A 82 14.42 -25.69 25.42
N HIS A 83 15.32 -25.94 24.45
CA HIS A 83 16.07 -24.89 23.73
C HIS A 83 15.21 -23.78 23.14
N ARG A 84 13.99 -24.10 22.69
CA ARG A 84 13.02 -23.16 22.09
C ARG A 84 11.79 -22.91 22.97
N SER A 85 11.83 -23.34 24.23
CA SER A 85 10.74 -23.10 25.18
C SER A 85 10.64 -21.61 25.53
N LEU A 86 9.47 -21.17 25.98
CA LEU A 86 9.20 -19.77 26.32
C LEU A 86 9.73 -19.37 27.72
N GLY A 87 10.26 -20.32 28.49
CA GLY A 87 10.67 -20.13 29.88
C GLY A 87 9.50 -20.01 30.86
N SER A 88 9.74 -19.36 32.00
CA SER A 88 8.71 -19.20 33.03
C SER A 88 7.58 -18.28 32.59
N THR A 89 6.35 -18.71 32.88
CA THR A 89 5.14 -17.95 32.50
C THR A 89 4.65 -17.04 33.63
N GLY A 90 4.89 -17.41 34.90
CA GLY A 90 4.37 -16.71 36.07
C GLY A 90 5.17 -16.98 37.34
N ASN A 91 4.67 -16.44 38.46
CA ASN A 91 5.28 -16.57 39.79
C ASN A 91 4.60 -17.72 40.56
N SER A 92 5.20 -18.12 41.70
CA SER A 92 4.74 -19.22 42.54
C SER A 92 3.47 -18.87 43.35
N GLN A 93 3.61 -18.47 44.62
CA GLN A 93 2.47 -18.32 45.54
C GLN A 93 1.57 -17.13 45.18
N ASP A 94 2.14 -15.92 45.13
CA ASP A 94 1.42 -14.70 44.79
C ASP A 94 1.95 -14.17 43.45
N PRO A 95 1.12 -14.01 42.39
CA PRO A 95 -0.36 -13.96 42.33
C PRO A 95 -1.05 -15.28 41.92
N GLY A 96 -0.35 -16.43 41.90
CA GLY A 96 -0.93 -17.76 41.62
C GLY A 96 -1.58 -17.93 40.23
N LYS A 97 -1.29 -17.03 39.27
CA LYS A 97 -1.90 -17.05 37.94
C LYS A 97 -1.00 -16.42 36.87
N VAL A 98 -1.30 -16.72 35.61
CA VAL A 98 -0.70 -16.02 34.47
C VAL A 98 -1.51 -14.74 34.17
N PHE A 99 -0.83 -13.61 34.07
CA PHE A 99 -1.47 -12.34 33.72
C PHE A 99 -2.04 -12.33 32.30
N LYS A 100 -3.15 -11.61 32.11
CA LYS A 100 -3.74 -11.36 30.79
C LYS A 100 -2.74 -10.59 29.92
N GLY A 101 -2.68 -10.92 28.64
CA GLY A 101 -1.71 -10.32 27.71
C GLY A 101 -0.29 -10.88 27.80
N LYS A 102 -0.04 -11.92 28.62
CA LYS A 102 1.24 -12.63 28.62
C LYS A 102 1.54 -13.15 27.20
N LYS A 103 2.73 -12.82 26.71
CA LYS A 103 3.24 -13.22 25.40
C LYS A 103 3.45 -14.74 25.36
N MET A 104 2.70 -15.42 24.50
CA MET A 104 2.76 -16.87 24.27
C MET A 104 2.83 -17.20 22.77
N ALA A 105 3.07 -18.47 22.44
CA ALA A 105 2.89 -18.99 21.08
C ALA A 105 1.44 -18.80 20.60
N GLY A 106 1.23 -18.76 19.29
CA GLY A 106 -0.12 -18.59 18.73
C GLY A 106 -0.11 -18.12 17.28
N HIS A 107 -1.30 -17.83 16.76
CA HIS A 107 -1.46 -17.35 15.39
C HIS A 107 -0.71 -16.02 15.17
N MET A 108 0.05 -15.94 14.08
CA MET A 108 0.85 -14.77 13.72
C MET A 108 0.54 -14.34 12.28
N GLY A 109 0.37 -13.03 12.07
CA GLY A 109 -0.01 -12.46 10.77
C GLY A 109 -1.53 -12.52 10.52
N ALA A 110 -1.93 -12.33 9.27
CA ALA A 110 -3.34 -12.24 8.83
C ALA A 110 -4.17 -11.23 9.64
N ARG A 111 -3.50 -10.18 10.14
CA ARG A 111 -4.12 -9.05 10.84
C ARG A 111 -3.96 -7.80 10.00
N GLN A 112 -4.91 -6.88 10.13
CA GLN A 112 -4.81 -5.55 9.54
C GLN A 112 -3.67 -4.78 10.20
N VAL A 113 -2.77 -4.23 9.38
CA VAL A 113 -1.64 -3.42 9.81
C VAL A 113 -1.57 -2.21 8.89
N THR A 114 -1.24 -1.07 9.47
CA THR A 114 -0.98 0.17 8.75
C THR A 114 0.50 0.50 8.84
N GLU A 115 1.14 0.63 7.69
CA GLU A 115 2.46 1.26 7.58
C GLU A 115 2.25 2.74 7.32
N GLN A 116 2.88 3.59 8.14
CA GLN A 116 2.65 5.03 8.12
C GLN A 116 3.80 5.78 7.45
N ASN A 117 3.50 6.96 6.91
CA ASN A 117 4.48 7.88 6.32
C ASN A 117 5.30 7.28 5.17
N LEU A 118 4.65 6.53 4.28
CA LEU A 118 5.29 6.06 3.07
C LEU A 118 5.34 7.19 2.04
N TYR A 119 6.46 7.34 1.34
CA TYR A 119 6.69 8.44 0.41
C TYR A 119 6.22 8.06 -1.01
N VAL A 120 5.43 8.91 -1.65
CA VAL A 120 5.03 8.72 -3.04
C VAL A 120 6.11 9.26 -3.96
N VAL A 121 6.76 8.35 -4.69
CA VAL A 121 7.86 8.68 -5.59
C VAL A 121 7.34 9.22 -6.91
N ARG A 122 6.33 8.55 -7.47
CA ARG A 122 5.78 8.84 -8.79
C ARG A 122 4.38 8.30 -8.94
N THR A 123 3.56 9.00 -9.73
CA THR A 123 2.24 8.53 -10.15
C THR A 123 2.18 8.43 -11.68
N ASP A 124 1.62 7.33 -12.19
CA ASP A 124 1.39 7.11 -13.61
C ASP A 124 -0.12 6.94 -13.85
N ALA A 125 -0.77 7.99 -14.34
CA ALA A 125 -2.20 8.01 -14.60
C ALA A 125 -2.60 7.06 -15.75
N VAL A 126 -1.77 6.95 -16.78
CA VAL A 126 -2.03 6.11 -17.97
C VAL A 126 -2.10 4.64 -17.60
N ARG A 127 -1.17 4.18 -16.75
CA ARG A 127 -1.14 2.79 -16.26
C ARG A 127 -1.91 2.59 -14.96
N SER A 128 -2.42 3.66 -14.36
CA SER A 128 -3.05 3.67 -13.03
C SER A 128 -2.16 3.03 -11.96
N LEU A 129 -0.91 3.49 -11.87
CA LEU A 129 0.10 2.98 -10.92
C LEU A 129 0.59 4.08 -9.96
N ILE A 130 0.73 3.72 -8.69
CA ILE A 130 1.37 4.56 -7.65
C ILE A 130 2.67 3.87 -7.24
N LEU A 131 3.78 4.59 -7.33
CA LEU A 131 5.08 4.12 -6.86
C LEU A 131 5.32 4.68 -5.46
N VAL A 132 5.40 3.79 -4.48
CA VAL A 132 5.61 4.13 -3.07
C VAL A 132 6.97 3.62 -2.62
N MET A 133 7.72 4.47 -1.92
CA MET A 133 8.97 4.08 -1.29
C MET A 133 8.68 3.45 0.07
N GLY A 134 8.96 2.15 0.20
CA GLY A 134 8.87 1.43 1.46
C GLY A 134 8.26 0.04 1.32
N ALA A 135 7.96 -0.57 2.46
CA ALA A 135 7.31 -1.88 2.52
C ALA A 135 5.79 -1.72 2.62
N VAL A 136 5.06 -2.37 1.72
CA VAL A 136 3.60 -2.48 1.80
C VAL A 136 3.27 -3.76 2.57
N PRO A 137 2.38 -3.72 3.58
CA PRO A 137 2.01 -4.91 4.31
C PRO A 137 1.22 -5.88 3.41
N GLY A 138 1.50 -7.18 3.56
CA GLY A 138 0.76 -8.23 2.86
C GLY A 138 1.49 -8.86 1.67
N PRO A 139 0.93 -9.94 1.09
CA PRO A 139 1.49 -10.59 -0.08
C PRO A 139 1.15 -9.80 -1.37
N LYS A 140 1.87 -10.09 -2.45
CA LYS A 140 1.65 -9.45 -3.75
C LYS A 140 0.25 -9.78 -4.29
N GLY A 141 -0.43 -8.77 -4.84
CA GLY A 141 -1.76 -8.92 -5.47
C GLY A 141 -2.94 -8.83 -4.52
N GLU A 142 -2.70 -8.67 -3.21
CA GLU A 142 -3.75 -8.42 -2.23
C GLU A 142 -4.28 -6.99 -2.27
N TYR A 143 -5.47 -6.82 -1.71
CA TYR A 143 -6.08 -5.50 -1.58
C TYR A 143 -5.35 -4.65 -0.53
N VAL A 144 -5.17 -3.38 -0.85
CA VAL A 144 -4.51 -2.39 0.00
C VAL A 144 -5.37 -1.13 0.04
N LYS A 145 -5.52 -0.55 1.23
CA LYS A 145 -6.17 0.73 1.45
C LYS A 145 -5.08 1.80 1.59
N VAL A 146 -5.11 2.81 0.75
CA VAL A 146 -4.20 3.97 0.79
C VAL A 146 -5.00 5.18 1.24
N SER A 147 -4.48 5.93 2.19
CA SER A 147 -5.04 7.21 2.65
C SER A 147 -3.92 8.22 2.84
N ASP A 148 -4.28 9.48 3.01
CA ASP A 148 -3.33 10.51 3.38
C ASP A 148 -2.66 10.20 4.73
N ALA A 149 -1.43 10.68 4.91
CA ALA A 149 -0.69 10.46 6.15
C ALA A 149 -1.29 11.28 7.30
N GLU A 150 -1.66 10.62 8.40
CA GLU A 150 -2.24 11.29 9.57
C GLU A 150 -1.23 12.20 10.28
N LYS A 151 0.06 11.86 10.20
CA LYS A 151 1.14 12.52 10.95
C LYS A 151 1.89 13.58 10.16
N ARG A 152 1.57 13.77 8.88
CA ARG A 152 2.27 14.73 8.01
C ARG A 152 1.26 15.63 7.29
N ALA A 153 1.65 16.87 7.08
CA ALA A 153 0.82 17.82 6.38
C ALA A 153 0.65 17.40 4.90
N LEU A 154 -0.55 17.61 4.38
CA LEU A 154 -0.85 17.47 2.97
C LEU A 154 -0.04 18.50 2.17
N PRO A 155 0.51 18.13 1.00
CA PRO A 155 1.12 19.11 0.11
C PRO A 155 0.05 20.03 -0.46
N SER A 156 0.39 21.31 -0.66
CA SER A 156 -0.54 22.33 -1.19
C SER A 156 -1.01 22.05 -2.62
N SER A 157 -0.32 21.18 -3.34
CA SER A 157 -0.64 20.77 -4.71
C SER A 157 -1.63 19.62 -4.79
N ALA A 158 -2.03 19.01 -3.66
CA ALA A 158 -2.97 17.89 -3.67
C ALA A 158 -4.37 18.33 -4.12
N PRO A 159 -5.01 17.61 -5.06
CA PRO A 159 -6.36 17.95 -5.50
C PRO A 159 -7.37 17.65 -4.39
N TYR A 160 -8.15 18.67 -4.01
CA TYR A 160 -9.25 18.60 -3.06
C TYR A 160 -10.57 18.94 -3.78
N PRO A 161 -11.65 18.15 -3.62
CA PRO A 161 -11.82 17.01 -2.71
C PRO A 161 -11.27 15.67 -3.23
N ALA A 162 -11.11 15.52 -4.56
CA ALA A 162 -10.57 14.28 -5.16
C ALA A 162 -9.97 14.50 -6.55
N GLY A 163 -9.01 13.65 -6.92
CA GLY A 163 -8.56 13.52 -8.32
C GLY A 163 -9.51 12.61 -9.09
N LEU A 164 -10.51 13.19 -9.76
CA LEU A 164 -11.49 12.45 -10.55
C LEU A 164 -10.94 12.10 -11.94
N LYS A 165 -11.36 10.96 -12.47
CA LYS A 165 -10.96 10.54 -13.82
C LYS A 165 -11.61 11.37 -14.93
N ASP A 166 -12.83 11.86 -14.71
CA ASP A 166 -13.58 12.62 -15.72
C ASP A 166 -13.01 14.03 -15.93
N SER A 167 -12.41 14.65 -14.90
CA SER A 167 -11.78 15.97 -15.02
C SER A 167 -10.62 16.00 -16.01
N GLU A 168 -9.90 14.89 -16.19
CA GLU A 168 -8.78 14.80 -17.15
C GLU A 168 -9.23 14.77 -18.62
N SER A 169 -10.48 14.34 -18.90
CA SER A 169 -11.01 14.30 -20.27
C SER A 169 -11.51 15.65 -20.78
N SER A 170 -11.62 16.66 -19.90
CA SER A 170 -12.13 18.00 -20.23
C SER A 170 -11.07 19.05 -20.54
N SER A 171 -9.78 18.76 -20.31
CA SER A 171 -8.68 19.75 -20.44
C SER A 171 -7.59 19.36 -21.44
N GLY A 172 -7.90 18.52 -22.44
CA GLY A 172 -6.89 17.97 -23.35
C GLY A 172 -7.37 17.72 -24.78
N HIS A 173 -7.99 18.71 -25.43
CA HIS A 173 -8.08 18.74 -26.90
C HIS A 173 -7.79 20.15 -27.41
N VAL A 174 -6.51 20.49 -27.48
CA VAL A 174 -6.02 21.57 -28.32
C VAL A 174 -5.46 20.92 -29.58
N ASP A 175 -6.20 21.10 -30.66
CA ASP A 175 -5.85 20.70 -32.02
C ASP A 175 -4.56 21.41 -32.45
N GLY A 176 -3.62 20.65 -33.02
CA GLY A 176 -2.26 21.11 -33.26
C GLY A 176 -1.51 20.20 -34.21
N GLY A 177 -2.04 20.04 -35.42
CA GLY A 177 -1.34 19.37 -36.50
C GLY A 177 -0.10 20.15 -36.96
N SER A 178 1.06 19.51 -36.96
CA SER A 178 2.18 19.87 -37.84
C SER A 178 3.13 18.68 -38.05
N LYS A 179 3.01 18.10 -39.25
CA LYS A 179 4.01 17.46 -40.12
C LYS A 179 5.29 16.90 -39.48
N GLU A 180 5.52 15.61 -39.73
CA GLU A 180 6.82 14.94 -39.71
C GLU A 180 7.87 15.72 -40.50
N SER A 181 9.05 15.91 -39.90
CA SER A 181 10.31 16.16 -40.61
C SER A 181 11.35 15.20 -40.03
N GLY A 182 11.89 14.34 -40.89
CA GLY A 182 12.90 13.34 -40.56
C GLY A 182 14.23 13.96 -40.07
N PRO A 183 15.14 13.12 -39.54
CA PRO A 183 16.40 13.57 -38.96
C PRO A 183 17.34 14.14 -40.04
N PRO A 184 18.14 15.17 -39.74
CA PRO A 184 19.06 15.76 -40.71
C PRO A 184 20.29 14.88 -40.96
N ASP A 185 20.67 14.78 -42.25
CA ASP A 185 21.89 14.20 -42.76
C ASP A 185 23.14 14.89 -42.18
N ILE A 186 24.10 14.09 -41.73
CA ILE A 186 25.45 14.54 -41.37
C ILE A 186 26.30 14.48 -42.65
N PRO A 187 26.84 15.60 -43.18
CA PRO A 187 27.74 15.53 -44.32
C PRO A 187 29.09 14.96 -43.90
N ALA A 188 29.56 13.96 -44.65
CA ALA A 188 30.92 13.49 -44.63
C ALA A 188 31.80 14.50 -45.38
N ASP A 189 32.79 15.07 -44.71
CA ASP A 189 33.90 15.78 -45.36
C ASP A 189 35.15 14.90 -45.38
N ASP A 190 35.74 14.86 -46.56
CA ASP A 190 36.84 14.02 -47.01
C ASP A 190 38.18 14.80 -46.93
N ALA A 191 39.25 14.05 -46.67
CA ALA A 191 40.65 14.27 -47.08
C ALA A 191 41.41 15.61 -46.82
N ALA A 192 42.54 15.50 -46.08
CA ALA A 192 43.89 16.02 -46.42
C ALA A 192 44.93 15.54 -45.37
N ALA A 193 45.79 14.55 -45.64
CA ALA A 193 47.20 14.68 -46.11
C ALA A 193 48.05 15.68 -45.27
N GLY A 194 48.90 15.26 -44.31
CA GLY A 194 50.28 14.73 -44.43
C GLY A 194 51.29 15.71 -43.76
N PRO A 195 52.63 15.51 -43.70
CA PRO A 195 53.46 14.29 -43.78
C PRO A 195 54.57 14.19 -42.68
N SER A 196 55.29 13.05 -42.70
CA SER A 196 56.56 12.67 -42.03
C SER A 196 56.46 11.96 -40.68
#